data_AF-A0A1I5JK10-F1
#
_entry.id   AF-A0A1I5JK10-F1
#
_cell.length_a   1.000
_cell.length_b   1.000
_cell.length_c   1.000
_cell.angle_alpha   90.00
_cell.angle_beta   90.00
_cell.angle_gamma   90.00
#
_symmetry.space_group_name_H-M   'P 1'
#
loop_
_entity.id
_entity.type
_entity.pdbx_description
1 polymer ?
#
loop_
_entity_poly.entity_id
_entity_poly.type
_entity_poly.pdbx_seq_one_letter_code
_entity_poly.pdbx_strand_id
1 'polypeptide(L)'
;MNMKKYLFLLITAAILMACATLTPAERQELAKKVNAALDDRHYTIDIRTMSPRRGPMKTVTSDWSLEVKGDTLVSYLPYIGRAFTVPYGGGMGLNFTAPISEYHEKKGSKNARQITILVSNNEDTYTYIIEVFDNGSSSIDVQARNREGISYSGDMSFPIK
;
A
#
# COMPACT_ATOMS: atom_id res chain seq x y z
N MET A 1 26.21 -20.95 -48.04
CA MET A 1 25.74 -20.97 -46.64
C MET A 1 25.25 -19.56 -46.29
N ASN A 2 23.95 -19.39 -46.06
CA ASN A 2 23.22 -18.12 -46.23
C ASN A 2 23.43 -17.15 -45.06
N MET A 3 24.28 -16.14 -45.27
CA MET A 3 24.62 -15.04 -44.33
C MET A 3 23.40 -14.29 -43.76
N LYS A 4 22.26 -14.31 -44.47
CA LYS A 4 20.98 -13.72 -44.01
C LYS A 4 20.34 -14.45 -42.81
N LYS A 5 20.61 -15.74 -42.60
CA LYS A 5 20.05 -16.50 -41.45
C LYS A 5 20.72 -16.13 -40.12
N TYR A 6 22.00 -15.75 -40.14
CA TYR A 6 22.73 -15.29 -38.95
C TYR A 6 22.38 -13.84 -38.59
N LEU A 7 22.07 -13.01 -39.58
CA LEU A 7 21.58 -11.66 -39.36
C LEU A 7 20.22 -11.66 -38.65
N PHE A 8 19.33 -12.61 -38.98
CA PHE A 8 18.06 -12.79 -38.29
C PHE A 8 18.22 -13.35 -36.86
N LEU A 9 19.29 -14.12 -36.61
CA LEU A 9 19.57 -14.74 -35.31
C LEU A 9 20.26 -13.78 -34.32
N LEU A 10 20.91 -12.72 -34.82
CA LEU A 10 21.50 -11.66 -33.99
C LEU A 10 20.47 -10.61 -33.55
N ILE A 11 19.39 -10.41 -34.30
CA ILE A 11 18.35 -9.41 -33.98
C ILE A 11 17.38 -9.92 -32.90
N THR A 12 17.17 -11.23 -32.77
CA THR A 12 16.30 -11.80 -31.72
C THR A 12 16.94 -11.88 -30.33
N ALA A 13 18.28 -11.84 -30.24
CA ALA A 13 19.00 -11.85 -28.96
C ALA A 13 19.05 -10.47 -28.26
N ALA A 14 18.81 -9.37 -29.00
CA ALA A 14 18.90 -8.01 -28.48
C ALA A 14 17.63 -7.52 -27.74
N ILE A 15 16.52 -8.27 -27.78
CA ILE A 15 15.21 -7.82 -27.27
C ILE A 15 14.97 -8.27 -25.81
N LEU A 16 15.85 -9.06 -25.20
CA LEU A 16 15.66 -9.60 -23.84
C LEU A 16 16.13 -8.68 -22.68
N MET A 17 16.62 -7.46 -22.96
CA MET A 17 17.29 -6.63 -21.95
C MET A 17 16.53 -5.36 -21.53
N ALA A 18 15.20 -5.37 -21.60
CA ALA A 18 14.36 -4.28 -21.10
C ALA A 18 13.46 -4.76 -19.95
N CYS A 19 14.05 -5.34 -18.92
CA CYS A 19 13.45 -5.37 -17.59
C CYS A 19 14.37 -4.53 -16.71
N ALA A 20 14.06 -3.22 -16.57
CA ALA A 20 14.83 -2.31 -15.73
C ALA A 20 14.69 -2.77 -14.27
N THR A 21 15.61 -3.62 -13.84
CA THR A 21 15.71 -4.06 -12.45
C THR A 21 16.58 -3.06 -11.70
N LEU A 22 16.11 -2.60 -10.54
CA LEU A 22 16.86 -1.68 -9.69
C LEU A 22 18.22 -2.30 -9.32
N THR A 23 19.27 -1.50 -9.44
CA THR A 23 20.62 -1.88 -9.00
C THR A 23 20.63 -2.16 -7.49
N PRO A 24 21.59 -2.94 -6.97
CA PRO A 24 21.73 -3.15 -5.52
C PRO A 24 21.83 -1.84 -4.72
N ALA A 25 22.52 -0.83 -5.26
CA ALA A 25 22.67 0.47 -4.63
C ALA A 25 21.33 1.24 -4.56
N GLU A 26 20.56 1.27 -5.64
CA GLU A 26 19.24 1.91 -5.67
C GLU A 26 18.24 1.23 -4.71
N ARG A 27 18.27 -0.11 -4.64
CA ARG A 27 17.43 -0.86 -3.68
C ARG A 27 17.79 -0.52 -2.24
N GLN A 28 19.08 -0.40 -1.93
CA GLN A 28 19.52 -0.01 -0.59
C GLN A 28 19.11 1.43 -0.27
N GLU A 29 19.20 2.35 -1.23
CA GLU A 29 18.80 3.74 -1.04
C GLU A 29 17.28 3.88 -0.86
N LEU A 30 16.49 3.12 -1.64
CA LEU A 30 15.05 3.05 -1.47
C LEU A 30 14.68 2.50 -0.09
N ALA A 31 15.33 1.41 0.34
CA ALA A 31 15.13 0.84 1.68
C ALA A 31 15.41 1.87 2.79
N LYS A 32 16.47 2.67 2.66
CA LYS A 32 16.76 3.75 3.62
C LYS A 32 15.65 4.79 3.66
N LYS A 33 15.14 5.22 2.49
CA LYS A 33 14.05 6.19 2.39
C LYS A 33 12.76 5.66 3.02
N VAL A 34 12.39 4.42 2.72
CA VAL A 34 11.23 3.75 3.34
C VAL A 34 11.38 3.73 4.85
N ASN A 35 12.52 3.23 5.34
CA ASN A 35 12.74 3.10 6.78
C ASN A 35 12.75 4.47 7.49
N ALA A 36 13.35 5.49 6.90
CA ALA A 36 13.32 6.85 7.44
C ALA A 36 11.90 7.42 7.52
N ALA A 37 11.06 7.21 6.51
CA ALA A 37 9.67 7.66 6.52
C ALA A 37 8.82 6.94 7.58
N LEU A 38 9.04 5.63 7.77
CA LEU A 38 8.39 4.86 8.84
C LEU A 38 8.86 5.27 10.23
N ASP A 39 10.16 5.55 10.41
CA ASP A 39 10.74 6.02 11.68
C ASP A 39 10.19 7.39 12.08
N ASP A 40 10.04 8.29 11.09
CA ASP A 40 9.43 9.61 11.29
C ASP A 40 7.90 9.55 11.43
N ARG A 41 7.28 8.39 11.15
CA ARG A 41 5.82 8.22 11.05
C ARG A 41 5.17 9.26 10.12
N HIS A 42 5.88 9.61 9.06
CA HIS A 42 5.41 10.54 8.03
C HIS A 42 5.54 9.85 6.68
N TYR A 43 4.47 9.20 6.25
CA TYR A 43 4.48 8.42 5.02
C TYR A 43 3.09 8.34 4.40
N THR A 44 3.07 8.22 3.07
CA THR A 44 1.87 8.03 2.26
C THR A 44 2.02 6.74 1.47
N ILE A 45 0.95 5.94 1.44
CA ILE A 45 0.86 4.74 0.62
C ILE A 45 -0.23 4.98 -0.42
N ASP A 46 0.15 5.00 -1.69
CA ASP A 46 -0.76 5.14 -2.81
C ASP A 46 -1.36 3.76 -3.12
N ILE A 47 -2.69 3.68 -3.19
CA ILE A 47 -3.39 2.41 -3.34
C ILE A 47 -3.49 2.04 -4.81
N ARG A 48 -3.07 0.82 -5.13
CA ARG A 48 -3.12 0.25 -6.48
C ARG A 48 -4.29 -0.71 -6.65
N THR A 49 -4.56 -1.52 -5.63
CA THR A 49 -5.62 -2.54 -5.67
C THR A 49 -6.36 -2.63 -4.34
N MET A 50 -7.67 -2.90 -4.41
CA MET A 50 -8.49 -3.29 -3.26
C MET A 50 -8.97 -4.72 -3.40
N SER A 51 -9.07 -5.42 -2.28
CA SER A 51 -9.46 -6.82 -2.16
C SER A 51 -10.52 -6.93 -1.05
N PRO A 52 -11.81 -6.79 -1.40
CA PRO A 52 -12.90 -7.07 -0.47
C PRO A 52 -12.84 -8.51 0.04
N ARG A 53 -13.34 -8.76 1.27
CA ARG A 53 -13.42 -10.14 1.81
C ARG A 53 -14.30 -11.05 0.96
N ARG A 54 -15.25 -10.47 0.23
CA ARG A 54 -16.16 -11.17 -0.68
C ARG A 54 -16.04 -10.58 -2.07
N GLY A 55 -15.59 -11.41 -3.01
CA GLY A 55 -15.50 -11.05 -4.41
C GLY A 55 -14.06 -10.86 -4.89
N PRO A 56 -13.89 -10.43 -6.14
CA PRO A 56 -12.59 -10.33 -6.76
C PRO A 56 -11.82 -9.09 -6.28
N MET A 57 -10.49 -9.19 -6.35
CA MET A 57 -9.60 -8.03 -6.31
C MET A 57 -9.93 -7.08 -7.46
N LYS A 58 -9.83 -5.77 -7.19
CA LYS A 58 -10.06 -4.71 -8.17
C LYS A 58 -8.89 -3.72 -8.16
N THR A 59 -8.41 -3.36 -9.34
CA THR A 59 -7.52 -2.21 -9.50
C THR A 59 -8.32 -0.93 -9.29
N VAL A 60 -7.71 0.04 -8.61
CA VAL A 60 -8.29 1.38 -8.42
C VAL A 60 -7.57 2.38 -9.32
N THR A 61 -8.30 3.36 -9.85
CA THR A 61 -7.77 4.34 -10.83
C THR A 61 -7.72 5.76 -10.30
N SER A 62 -8.32 6.03 -9.13
CA SER A 62 -8.23 7.31 -8.42
C SER A 62 -7.04 7.32 -7.46
N ASP A 63 -6.69 8.51 -6.99
CA ASP A 63 -5.61 8.86 -6.05
C ASP A 63 -5.88 8.42 -4.60
N TRP A 64 -6.45 7.23 -4.43
CA TRP A 64 -6.69 6.64 -3.11
C TRP A 64 -5.37 6.46 -2.36
N SER A 65 -5.35 6.83 -1.10
CA SER A 65 -4.15 6.80 -0.29
C SER A 65 -4.44 6.57 1.19
N LEU A 66 -3.44 6.02 1.87
CA LEU A 66 -3.38 6.00 3.33
C LEU A 66 -2.15 6.80 3.76
N GLU A 67 -2.35 7.82 4.57
CA GLU A 67 -1.29 8.71 5.00
C GLU A 67 -1.21 8.77 6.52
N VAL A 68 0.00 8.65 7.06
CA VAL A 68 0.32 8.84 8.48
C VAL A 68 1.12 10.12 8.60
N LYS A 69 0.67 11.03 9.48
CA LYS A 69 1.32 12.30 9.82
C LYS A 69 1.57 12.36 11.32
N GLY A 70 2.64 11.73 11.78
CA GLY A 70 2.99 11.65 13.20
C GLY A 70 1.95 10.86 14.00
N ASP A 71 1.02 11.58 14.64
CA ASP A 71 -0.05 11.02 15.47
C ASP A 71 -1.42 10.97 14.76
N THR A 72 -1.48 11.37 13.49
CA THR A 72 -2.73 11.47 12.74
C THR A 72 -2.75 10.50 11.57
N LEU A 73 -3.86 9.77 11.40
CA LEU A 73 -4.14 8.96 10.23
C LEU A 73 -5.12 9.69 9.31
N VAL A 74 -4.75 9.84 8.04
CA VAL A 74 -5.62 10.27 6.96
C VAL A 74 -5.93 9.05 6.11
N SER A 75 -7.13 8.51 6.27
CA SER A 75 -7.65 7.40 5.48
C SER A 75 -8.47 7.96 4.32
N TYR A 76 -8.01 7.76 3.09
CA TYR A 76 -8.79 8.02 1.88
C TYR A 76 -8.80 6.72 1.06
N LEU A 77 -9.68 5.80 1.46
CA LEU A 77 -9.74 4.45 0.89
C LEU A 77 -11.12 4.13 0.31
N PRO A 78 -11.21 3.44 -0.83
CA PRO A 78 -12.47 2.99 -1.39
C PRO A 78 -12.99 1.80 -0.57
N TYR A 79 -14.28 1.79 -0.25
CA TYR A 79 -14.90 0.70 0.52
C TYR A 79 -15.95 -0.06 -0.29
N ILE A 80 -15.80 -1.40 -0.34
CA ILE A 80 -16.83 -2.31 -0.85
C ILE A 80 -16.94 -3.46 0.16
N GLY A 81 -18.10 -3.57 0.79
CA GLY A 81 -18.34 -4.61 1.79
C GLY A 81 -19.68 -4.42 2.49
N ARG A 82 -19.98 -5.35 3.40
CA ARG A 82 -21.20 -5.26 4.22
C ARG A 82 -21.00 -4.31 5.39
N ALA A 83 -21.91 -3.37 5.55
CA ALA A 83 -22.06 -2.59 6.76
C ALA A 83 -23.11 -3.27 7.67
N PHE A 84 -22.75 -3.57 8.91
CA PHE A 84 -23.66 -4.20 9.88
C PHE A 84 -24.45 -3.15 10.67
N THR A 85 -23.79 -2.08 11.11
CA THR A 85 -24.40 -1.00 11.88
C THR A 85 -23.72 0.31 11.53
N VAL A 86 -24.33 1.09 10.65
CA VAL A 86 -23.78 2.37 10.19
C VAL A 86 -24.88 3.43 10.17
N PRO A 87 -24.53 4.73 10.29
CA PRO A 87 -25.51 5.81 10.20
C PRO A 87 -26.32 5.77 8.89
N TYR A 88 -27.51 6.37 8.93
CA TYR A 88 -28.32 6.55 7.74
C TYR A 88 -27.52 7.32 6.67
N GLY A 89 -27.48 6.79 5.45
CA GLY A 89 -26.63 7.32 4.37
C GLY A 89 -25.24 6.67 4.25
N GLY A 90 -24.92 5.67 5.07
CA GLY A 90 -23.71 4.85 4.92
C GLY A 90 -22.45 5.37 5.64
N GLY A 91 -22.51 6.58 6.19
CA GLY A 91 -21.46 7.21 6.98
C GLY A 91 -20.19 7.58 6.20
N MET A 92 -19.12 7.94 6.92
CA MET A 92 -17.80 8.30 6.39
C MET A 92 -17.02 7.11 5.80
N GLY A 93 -17.38 5.88 6.16
CA GLY A 93 -16.74 4.68 5.61
C GLY A 93 -15.27 4.61 6.00
N LEU A 94 -14.38 4.53 4.99
CA LEU A 94 -12.92 4.58 5.14
C LEU A 94 -12.32 5.88 4.59
N ASN A 95 -13.13 6.94 4.51
CA ASN A 95 -12.71 8.28 4.14
C ASN A 95 -12.85 9.21 5.35
N PHE A 96 -11.79 9.37 6.12
CA PHE A 96 -11.77 10.19 7.33
C PHE A 96 -10.34 10.57 7.73
N THR A 97 -10.23 11.58 8.58
CA THR A 97 -8.99 11.92 9.30
C THR A 97 -9.26 11.78 10.80
N ALA A 98 -8.38 11.08 11.52
CA ALA A 98 -8.53 10.84 12.94
C ALA A 98 -7.17 10.71 13.65
N PRO A 99 -7.09 11.07 14.95
CA PRO A 99 -5.92 10.80 15.75
C PRO A 99 -5.73 9.30 15.98
N ILE A 100 -4.47 8.87 16.00
CA ILE A 100 -4.04 7.51 16.28
C ILE A 100 -4.08 7.30 17.79
N SER A 101 -4.87 6.32 18.23
CA SER A 101 -4.93 5.95 19.65
C SER A 101 -3.81 5.00 20.03
N GLU A 102 -3.44 4.07 19.14
CA GLU A 102 -2.30 3.19 19.33
C GLU A 102 -1.51 3.00 18.03
N TYR A 103 -0.18 3.01 18.15
CA TYR A 103 0.74 2.71 17.06
C TYR A 103 1.76 1.67 17.55
N HIS A 104 1.63 0.46 17.06
CA HIS A 104 2.54 -0.64 17.38
C HIS A 104 3.31 -1.06 16.15
N GLU A 105 4.61 -1.28 16.33
CA GLU A 105 5.47 -1.71 15.26
C GLU A 105 6.25 -2.97 15.66
N LYS A 106 6.36 -3.90 14.72
CA LYS A 106 7.20 -5.09 14.85
C LYS A 106 7.83 -5.47 13.52
N LYS A 107 8.80 -6.38 13.60
CA LYS A 107 9.34 -7.04 12.41
C LYS A 107 8.23 -7.78 11.65
N GLY A 108 8.09 -7.50 10.36
CA GLY A 108 7.15 -8.17 9.48
C GLY A 108 7.77 -9.40 8.81
N SER A 109 7.28 -9.73 7.62
CA SER A 109 7.90 -10.72 6.74
C SER A 109 9.31 -10.32 6.29
N LYS A 110 9.93 -11.11 5.42
CA LYS A 110 11.30 -10.86 4.96
C LYS A 110 11.41 -9.47 4.33
N ASN A 111 12.28 -8.64 4.89
CA ASN A 111 12.52 -7.26 4.44
C ASN A 111 11.27 -6.38 4.54
N ALA A 112 10.46 -6.57 5.58
CA ALA A 112 9.28 -5.78 5.86
C ALA A 112 9.14 -5.39 7.33
N ARG A 113 8.46 -4.28 7.56
CA ARG A 113 7.96 -3.83 8.88
C ARG A 113 6.45 -3.98 8.91
N GLN A 114 5.93 -4.47 10.04
CA GLN A 114 4.50 -4.55 10.28
C GLN A 114 4.11 -3.47 11.29
N ILE A 115 3.24 -2.58 10.87
CA ILE A 115 2.65 -1.50 11.66
C ILE A 115 1.20 -1.87 11.97
N THR A 116 0.77 -1.69 13.20
CA THR A 116 -0.64 -1.82 13.62
C THR A 116 -1.09 -0.51 14.22
N ILE A 117 -2.10 0.10 13.60
CA ILE A 117 -2.64 1.40 13.98
C ILE A 117 -4.09 1.20 14.42
N LEU A 118 -4.43 1.67 15.63
CA LEU A 118 -5.82 1.83 16.06
C LEU A 118 -6.24 3.28 15.89
N VAL A 119 -7.43 3.47 15.32
CA VAL A 119 -8.10 4.77 15.21
C VAL A 119 -9.58 4.60 15.48
N SER A 120 -10.20 5.62 16.06
CA SER A 120 -11.65 5.66 16.28
C SER A 120 -12.20 6.98 15.77
N ASN A 121 -13.39 6.93 15.19
CA ASN A 121 -14.18 8.12 14.89
C ASN A 121 -15.56 7.99 15.56
N ASN A 122 -16.48 8.89 15.24
CA ASN A 122 -17.84 8.88 15.78
C ASN A 122 -18.71 7.70 15.27
N GLU A 123 -18.29 6.98 14.23
CA GLU A 123 -19.06 5.89 13.60
C GLU A 123 -18.53 4.50 13.96
N ASP A 124 -17.21 4.33 14.06
CA ASP A 124 -16.57 3.02 14.20
C ASP A 124 -15.18 3.12 14.85
N THR A 125 -14.63 1.96 15.18
CA THR A 125 -13.22 1.77 15.55
C THR A 125 -12.56 0.87 14.53
N TYR A 126 -11.39 1.27 14.07
CA TYR A 126 -10.66 0.63 13.00
C TYR A 126 -9.28 0.20 13.47
N THR A 127 -8.86 -0.97 13.00
CA THR A 127 -7.51 -1.47 13.13
C THR A 127 -6.92 -1.61 11.74
N TYR A 128 -5.84 -0.87 11.47
CA TYR A 128 -5.06 -0.97 10.25
C TYR A 128 -3.83 -1.83 10.54
N ILE A 129 -3.70 -2.93 9.83
CA ILE A 129 -2.49 -3.77 9.86
C ILE A 129 -1.78 -3.55 8.54
N ILE A 130 -0.65 -2.86 8.60
CA ILE A 130 0.10 -2.42 7.43
C ILE A 130 1.42 -3.19 7.40
N GLU A 131 1.72 -3.85 6.30
CA GLU A 131 3.04 -4.41 6.04
C GLU A 131 3.71 -3.62 4.92
N VAL A 132 4.88 -3.04 5.22
CA VAL A 132 5.66 -2.22 4.29
C VAL A 132 7.01 -2.88 4.05
N PHE A 133 7.30 -3.18 2.79
CA PHE A 133 8.56 -3.77 2.35
C PHE A 133 9.63 -2.71 2.09
N ASP A 134 10.90 -3.09 2.15
CA ASP A 134 12.05 -2.21 1.87
C ASP A 134 12.02 -1.57 0.47
N ASN A 135 11.26 -2.12 -0.47
CA ASN A 135 11.06 -1.54 -1.80
C ASN A 135 9.87 -0.56 -1.87
N GLY A 136 9.23 -0.25 -0.74
CA GLY A 136 8.06 0.63 -0.64
C GLY A 136 6.74 -0.07 -0.94
N SER A 137 6.74 -1.27 -1.52
CA SER A 137 5.51 -2.03 -1.72
C SER A 137 4.85 -2.32 -0.38
N SER A 138 3.54 -2.24 -0.34
CA SER A 138 2.79 -2.27 0.91
C SER A 138 1.49 -3.06 0.78
N SER A 139 1.12 -3.74 1.85
CA SER A 139 -0.21 -4.32 2.02
C SER A 139 -0.88 -3.75 3.27
N ILE A 140 -2.19 -3.54 3.21
CA ILE A 140 -2.97 -2.96 4.29
C ILE A 140 -4.19 -3.86 4.51
N ASP A 141 -4.38 -4.39 5.71
CA ASP A 141 -5.62 -5.03 6.14
C ASP A 141 -6.37 -4.07 7.07
N VAL A 142 -7.57 -3.66 6.69
CA VAL A 142 -8.43 -2.80 7.50
C VAL A 142 -9.52 -3.65 8.13
N GLN A 143 -9.58 -3.61 9.45
CA GLN A 143 -10.63 -4.21 10.24
C GLN A 143 -11.45 -3.10 10.88
N ALA A 144 -12.76 -3.30 10.95
CA ALA A 144 -13.70 -2.37 11.54
C ALA A 144 -14.67 -3.17 12.42
N ARG A 145 -15.24 -2.54 13.44
CA ARG A 145 -16.18 -3.23 14.34
C ARG A 145 -17.54 -3.41 13.68
N ASN A 146 -18.02 -2.41 12.94
CA ASN A 146 -19.38 -2.41 12.38
C ASN A 146 -19.42 -2.61 10.86
N ARG A 147 -18.27 -2.90 10.24
CA ARG A 147 -18.13 -3.13 8.79
C ARG A 147 -17.30 -4.37 8.53
N GLU A 148 -17.60 -5.06 7.44
CA GLU A 148 -16.74 -6.15 6.95
C GLU A 148 -15.37 -5.57 6.57
N GLY A 149 -14.29 -6.25 6.99
CA GLY A 149 -12.93 -5.81 6.68
C GLY A 149 -12.64 -5.83 5.17
N ILE A 150 -11.53 -5.22 4.78
CA ILE A 150 -11.07 -5.13 3.40
C ILE A 150 -9.56 -4.96 3.40
N SER A 151 -8.90 -5.50 2.37
CA SER A 151 -7.46 -5.37 2.23
C SER A 151 -7.08 -4.56 0.99
N TYR A 152 -5.92 -3.94 1.00
CA TYR A 152 -5.38 -3.15 -0.09
C TYR A 152 -3.93 -3.52 -0.36
N SER A 153 -3.48 -3.21 -1.56
CA SER A 153 -2.06 -3.20 -1.90
C SER A 153 -1.73 -1.90 -2.61
N GLY A 154 -0.53 -1.40 -2.36
CA GLY A 154 -0.08 -0.12 -2.82
C GLY A 154 1.43 0.00 -2.72
N ASP A 155 1.92 1.21 -2.92
CA ASP A 155 3.34 1.52 -2.89
C ASP A 155 3.52 2.85 -2.13
N MET A 156 4.55 2.92 -1.30
CA MET A 156 4.89 4.13 -0.57
C MET A 156 5.30 5.21 -1.56
N SER A 157 4.62 6.35 -1.52
CA SER A 157 4.96 7.52 -2.31
C SER A 157 5.93 8.42 -1.56
N PHE A 158 6.86 8.99 -2.30
CA PHE A 158 7.83 9.94 -1.79
C PHE A 158 7.64 11.26 -2.52
N PRO A 159 7.54 12.40 -1.81
CA PRO A 159 7.45 13.69 -2.48
C PRO A 159 8.67 13.89 -3.37
N ILE A 160 8.43 14.30 -4.61
CA ILE A 160 9.48 14.67 -5.55
C ILE A 160 10.09 15.97 -5.02
N LYS A 161 11.39 15.95 -4.73
CA LYS A 161 12.17 17.15 -4.36
C LYS A 161 12.39 18.06 -5.55
#